data_AF-A0A1I5SJW1-F1
#
_entry.id   AF-A0A1I5SJW1-F1
#
_cell.length_a   1.000
_cell.length_b   1.000
_cell.length_c   1.000
_cell.angle_alpha   90.00
_cell.angle_beta   90.00
_cell.angle_gamma   90.00
#
_symmetry.space_group_name_H-M   'P 1'
#
loop_
_entity.id
_entity.type
_entity.pdbx_description
1 polymer ?
#
loop_
_entity_poly.entity_id
_entity_poly.type
_entity_poly.pdbx_seq_one_letter_code
_entity_poly.pdbx_strand_id
1 'polypeptide(L)' 'MPPQVEAKLIMRFADHADAKVPYMYHCHLLWHEDEGMMGQFVVVAPGQERSTIDGNPDHEH' A
#
# COMPACT_ATOMS: atom_id res chain seq x y z
N MET A 1 8.79 10.54 -11.90
CA MET A 1 7.71 11.21 -12.65
C MET A 1 7.97 12.71 -12.65
N PRO A 2 7.74 13.42 -13.77
CA PRO A 2 7.91 14.87 -13.81
C PRO A 2 6.80 15.57 -13.00
N PRO A 3 7.05 16.79 -12.48
CA PRO A 3 5.99 17.61 -11.89
C PRO A 3 4.85 17.86 -12.87
N GLN A 4 3.61 17.95 -12.36
CA GLN A 4 2.41 18.32 -13.13
C GLN A 4 2.04 17.34 -14.26
N VAL A 5 2.55 16.11 -14.24
CA VAL A 5 2.14 15.05 -15.17
C VAL A 5 1.08 14.17 -14.53
N GLU A 6 -0.08 14.05 -15.20
CA GLU A 6 -1.12 13.09 -14.84
C GLU A 6 -0.87 11.76 -15.56
N ALA A 7 -0.93 10.66 -14.80
CA ALA A 7 -0.90 9.31 -15.33
C ALA A 7 -2.17 8.56 -14.92
N LYS A 8 -2.72 7.75 -15.84
CA LYS A 8 -3.88 6.89 -15.59
C LYS A 8 -3.45 5.44 -15.67
N LEU A 9 -3.81 4.66 -14.64
CA LEU A 9 -3.47 3.24 -14.55
C LEU A 9 -4.74 2.40 -14.56
N ILE A 10 -4.72 1.31 -15.32
CA ILE A 10 -5.76 0.26 -15.30
C ILE A 10 -5.05 -1.03 -14.93
N MET A 11 -5.48 -1.67 -13.84
CA MET A 11 -4.82 -2.84 -13.26
C MET A 11 -5.85 -3.88 -12.82
N ARG A 12 -5.43 -5.15 -12.76
CA ARG A 12 -6.19 -6.26 -12.18
C ARG A 12 -5.33 -6.95 -11.13
N PHE A 13 -5.90 -7.15 -9.95
CA PHE A 13 -5.29 -7.91 -8.85
C PHE A 13 -6.04 -9.24 -8.74
N ALA A 14 -5.38 -10.36 -9.05
CA ALA A 14 -6.04 -11.67 -9.15
C ALA A 14 -5.39 -12.70 -8.20
N ASP A 15 -4.13 -13.05 -8.42
CA ASP A 15 -3.58 -14.30 -7.86
C ASP A 15 -2.84 -14.11 -6.53
N HIS A 16 -2.52 -12.88 -6.15
CA HIS A 16 -1.66 -12.56 -5.00
C HIS A 16 -2.28 -11.54 -4.04
N ALA A 17 -3.59 -11.28 -4.18
CA ALA A 17 -4.29 -10.40 -3.27
C ALA A 17 -4.49 -11.09 -1.92
N ASP A 18 -3.99 -10.47 -0.84
CA ASP A 18 -4.17 -10.93 0.53
C ASP A 18 -4.63 -9.76 1.40
N ALA A 19 -5.64 -9.97 2.24
CA ALA A 19 -6.17 -8.96 3.16
C ALA A 19 -5.24 -8.65 4.34
N LYS A 20 -4.16 -9.43 4.51
CA LYS A 20 -3.14 -9.27 5.57
C LYS A 20 -1.81 -8.74 5.05
N VAL A 21 -1.52 -8.90 3.76
CA VAL A 21 -0.26 -8.46 3.15
C VAL A 21 -0.58 -7.33 2.15
N PRO A 22 -0.32 -6.06 2.51
CA PRO A 22 -0.69 -4.95 1.66
C PRO A 22 0.23 -4.80 0.45
N TYR A 23 -0.35 -4.30 -0.65
CA TYR A 23 0.42 -3.73 -1.75
C TYR A 23 0.91 -2.34 -1.37
N MET A 24 2.17 -2.04 -1.70
CA MET A 24 2.77 -0.74 -1.51
C MET A 24 2.73 0.08 -2.80
N TYR A 25 2.48 1.37 -2.66
CA TYR A 25 2.75 2.35 -3.71
C TYR A 25 3.52 3.51 -3.08
N HIS A 26 4.64 3.87 -3.67
CA HIS A 26 5.53 4.88 -3.12
C HIS A 26 6.34 5.55 -4.22
N CYS A 27 6.91 6.71 -3.91
CA CYS A 27 7.95 7.27 -4.75
C CYS A 27 9.18 6.36 -4.68
N HIS A 28 9.75 5.99 -5.83
CA HIS A 28 10.96 5.16 -5.85
C HIS A 28 12.25 5.96 -5.59
N LEU A 29 12.11 7.20 -5.10
CA LEU A 29 13.20 8.01 -4.58
C LEU A 29 13.18 7.88 -3.06
N LEU A 30 14.21 7.21 -2.52
CA LEU A 30 14.33 6.85 -1.10
C LEU A 30 14.01 8.01 -0.16
N TRP A 31 14.59 9.19 -0.39
CA TRP A 31 14.35 10.37 0.44
C TRP A 31 12.88 10.79 0.50
N HIS A 32 12.16 10.72 -0.63
CA HIS A 32 10.75 11.06 -0.65
C HIS A 32 9.88 9.99 0.01
N GLU A 33 10.26 8.72 -0.13
CA GLU A 33 9.62 7.61 0.61
C GLU A 33 9.73 7.84 2.12
N ASP A 34 10.93 8.15 2.61
CA ASP A 34 11.20 8.45 4.02
C ASP A 34 10.45 9.71 4.50
N GLU A 35 10.24 10.70 3.63
CA GLU A 35 9.39 11.88 3.89
C GLU A 35 7.88 11.58 3.82
N GLY A 36 7.48 10.32 3.63
CA GLY A 36 6.09 9.89 3.68
C GLY A 36 5.39 9.85 2.32
N MET A 37 6.11 9.92 1.19
CA MET A 37 5.54 9.62 -0.13
C MET A 37 5.35 8.12 -0.35
N MET A 38 4.75 7.45 0.62
CA MET A 38 4.41 6.04 0.61
C MET A 38 2.97 5.83 1.09
N GLY A 39 2.34 4.80 0.55
CA GLY A 39 1.02 4.38 0.96
C GLY A 39 0.83 2.90 0.67
N GLN A 40 -0.24 2.36 1.23
CA GLN A 40 -0.52 0.95 1.13
C GLN A 40 -2.03 0.69 0.98
N PHE A 41 -2.37 -0.39 0.29
CA PHE A 41 -3.75 -0.86 0.19
C PHE A 41 -3.79 -2.38 0.15
N VAL A 42 -4.90 -2.94 0.63
CA VAL A 42 -5.22 -4.36 0.45
C VAL A 42 -6.34 -4.49 -0.58
N VAL A 43 -6.35 -5.62 -1.28
CA VAL A 43 -7.47 -5.99 -2.15
C VAL A 43 -8.24 -7.11 -1.44
N VAL A 44 -9.54 -6.89 -1.24
CA VAL A 44 -10.41 -7.81 -0.51
C VAL A 44 -11.51 -8.35 -1.43
N ALA A 45 -11.95 -9.58 -1.18
CA ALA A 45 -13.13 -10.13 -1.84
C ALA A 45 -14.41 -9.42 -1.34
N PRO A 46 -15.52 -9.46 -2.10
CA PRO A 46 -16.81 -8.96 -1.61
C PRO A 46 -17.21 -9.61 -0.28
N GLY A 47 -17.49 -8.78 0.74
CA GLY A 47 -17.85 -9.24 2.08
C GLY A 47 -16.67 -9.62 2.99
N GLN A 48 -15.43 -9.48 2.50
CA GLN A 48 -14.23 -9.62 3.31
C GLN A 48 -13.75 -8.26 3.79
N GLU A 49 -13.53 -8.13 5.10
CA GLU A 49 -12.96 -6.93 5.69
C GLU A 49 -11.43 -6.92 5.57
N ARG A 50 -10.84 -5.72 5.61
CA ARG A 50 -9.40 -5.60 5.81
C ARG A 50 -9.05 -6.18 7.18
N SER A 51 -7.96 -6.93 7.27
CA SER A 51 -7.46 -7.30 8.60
C SER A 51 -7.09 -6.00 9.32
N THR A 52 -7.60 -5.80 10.54
CA THR A 52 -6.92 -4.87 11.45
C THR A 52 -5.57 -5.51 11.72
N ILE A 53 -4.49 -4.82 11.37
CA ILE A 53 -3.21 -5.11 12.00
C ILE A 53 -3.45 -4.64 13.43
N ASP A 54 -3.87 -5.53 14.32
CA ASP A 54 -3.84 -5.27 15.75
C ASP A 54 -2.35 -5.07 16.05
N GLY A 55 -1.93 -3.81 16.10
CA GLY A 55 -0.56 -3.46 16.42
C GLY A 55 -0.26 -4.08 17.77
N ASN A 56 0.58 -5.12 17.80
CA ASN A 56 1.12 -5.60 19.05
C ASN A 56 1.89 -4.41 19.67
N PRO A 57 1.55 -3.93 20.88
CA PRO A 57 2.17 -2.75 21.46
C PRO A 57 3.63 -3.00 21.89
N ASP A 58 4.16 -4.23 21.78
CA ASP A 58 5.48 -4.60 22.30
C ASP A 58 6.65 -4.39 21.33
N HIS A 59 6.49 -3.60 20.26
CA HIS A 59 7.64 -3.13 19.49
C HIS A 59 8.19 -1.85 20.12
N GLU A 60 8.91 -2.01 21.23
CA GLU A 60 9.81 -0.99 21.76
C GLU A 60 11.01 -0.82 20.80
N HIS A 61 11.21 0.42 20.35
CA HIS A 61 12.49 0.94 19.85
C HIS A 61 12.84 2.18 20.67
#